data_AF-A0A2E8X5F2-F1
#
_entry.id   AF-A0A2E8X5F2-F1
#
_cell.length_a   1.000
_cell.length_b   1.000
_cell.length_c   1.000
_cell.angle_alpha   90.00
_cell.angle_beta   90.00
_cell.angle_gamma   90.00
#
_symmetry.space_group_name_H-M   'P 1'
#
loop_
_entity.id
_entity.type
_entity.pdbx_description
1 polymer ?
#
loop_
_entity_poly.entity_id
_entity_poly.type
_entity_poly.pdbx_seq_one_letter_code
_entity_poly.pdbx_strand_id
1 'polypeptide(L)' 'MDQEAPQKKGFSRRTFLKGLPIGMLGAAAISIVGSRMISSASKRKLPVTKKGSIFSPRDA' A
#
# COMPACT_ATOMS: atom_id res chain seq x y z
N MET A 1 -29.06 23.30 24.74
CA MET A 1 -28.03 22.84 23.80
C MET A 1 -28.13 21.33 23.77
N ASP A 2 -29.06 20.80 22.98
CA ASP A 2 -29.33 19.37 22.94
C ASP A 2 -28.25 18.67 22.11
N GLN A 3 -27.35 17.98 22.81
CA GLN A 3 -26.36 17.11 22.19
C GLN A 3 -27.08 15.86 21.70
N GLU A 4 -27.41 15.83 20.41
CA GLU A 4 -27.88 14.66 19.68
C GLU A 4 -26.84 13.54 19.80
N ALA A 5 -27.06 12.61 20.73
CA ALA A 5 -26.24 11.42 20.87
C ALA A 5 -26.23 10.64 19.53
N PRO A 6 -25.08 10.12 19.07
CA PRO A 6 -25.02 9.43 17.79
C PRO A 6 -25.88 8.16 17.83
N GLN A 7 -27.03 8.22 17.17
CA GLN A 7 -27.92 7.09 16.93
C GLN A 7 -27.09 5.95 16.34
N LYS A 8 -27.06 4.78 17.00
CA LYS A 8 -26.39 3.58 16.52
C LYS A 8 -27.12 3.05 15.28
N LYS A 9 -26.85 3.67 14.13
CA LYS A 9 -27.46 3.33 12.85
C LYS A 9 -26.84 2.03 12.35
N GLY A 10 -27.61 0.95 12.35
CA GLY A 10 -27.18 -0.36 11.86
C GLY A 10 -26.62 -0.28 10.43
N PHE A 11 -25.71 -1.20 10.10
CA PHE A 11 -25.08 -1.23 8.79
C PHE A 11 -26.12 -1.55 7.71
N SER A 12 -26.35 -0.60 6.80
CA SER A 12 -27.34 -0.71 5.73
C SER A 12 -26.67 -0.76 4.37
N ARG A 13 -27.27 -1.49 3.41
CA ARG A 13 -26.81 -1.54 2.01
C ARG A 13 -26.66 -0.14 1.40
N ARG A 14 -27.54 0.78 1.75
CA ARG A 14 -27.49 2.18 1.28
C ARG A 14 -26.30 2.93 1.86
N THR A 15 -25.91 2.63 3.10
CA THR A 15 -24.71 3.21 3.73
C THR A 15 -23.44 2.63 3.11
N PHE A 16 -23.43 1.32 2.80
CA PHE A 16 -22.32 0.68 2.08
C PHE A 16 -22.12 1.28 0.68
N LEU A 17 -23.20 1.40 -0.11
CA LEU A 17 -23.15 1.99 -1.45
C LEU A 17 -22.68 3.45 -1.44
N LYS A 18 -22.93 4.20 -0.36
CA LYS A 18 -22.38 5.56 -0.15
C LYS A 18 -20.89 5.54 0.18
N GLY A 19 -20.40 4.52 0.88
CA GLY A 19 -18.99 4.33 1.20
C GLY A 19 -18.17 3.72 0.05
N LEU A 20 -18.81 3.04 -0.89
CA LEU A 20 -18.17 2.35 -2.01
C LEU A 20 -17.24 3.26 -2.84
N PRO A 21 -17.61 4.50 -3.24
CA PRO A 21 -16.73 5.36 -4.02
C PRO A 21 -15.45 5.73 -3.26
N ILE A 22 -15.57 5.98 -1.95
CA ILE A 22 -14.44 6.31 -1.07
C ILE A 22 -13.52 5.08 -0.96
N GLY A 23 -14.10 3.89 -0.80
CA GLY A 23 -13.36 2.63 -0.78
C GLY A 23 -12.61 2.37 -2.09
N MET A 24 -13.23 2.64 -3.24
CA MET A 24 -12.60 2.50 -4.55
C MET A 24 -11.42 3.46 -4.73
N LEU A 25 -11.56 4.72 -4.33
CA LEU A 25 -10.47 5.71 -4.35
C LEU A 25 -9.29 5.27 -3.48
N GLY A 26 -9.57 4.80 -2.26
CA GLY A 26 -8.54 4.28 -1.37
C GLY A 26 -7.81 3.07 -1.94
N ALA A 27 -8.56 2.09 -2.46
CA ALA A 27 -7.98 0.90 -3.10
C ALA A 27 -7.12 1.26 -4.32
N ALA A 28 -7.58 2.18 -5.16
CA ALA A 28 -6.84 2.66 -6.32
C ALA A 28 -5.52 3.33 -5.90
N ALA A 29 -5.55 4.21 -4.90
CA ALA A 29 -4.35 4.88 -4.40
C ALA A 29 -3.31 3.89 -3.86
N ILE A 30 -3.75 2.94 -3.02
CA ILE A 30 -2.88 1.89 -2.46
C ILE A 30 -2.31 1.02 -3.58
N SER A 31 -3.12 0.64 -4.56
CA SER A 31 -2.67 -0.17 -5.70
C SER A 31 -1.59 0.55 -6.50
N ILE A 32 -1.78 1.82 -6.86
CA ILE A 32 -0.80 2.58 -7.65
C ILE A 32 0.53 2.71 -6.90
N VAL A 33 0.48 3.12 -5.64
CA VAL A 33 1.69 3.32 -4.82
C VAL A 33 2.39 1.98 -4.55
N GLY A 34 1.64 0.96 -4.16
CA GLY A 34 2.15 -0.39 -3.90
C GLY A 34 2.78 -1.02 -5.13
N SER A 35 2.13 -0.94 -6.29
CA SER A 35 2.67 -1.45 -7.56
C SER A 35 3.97 -0.74 -7.94
N ARG A 36 4.08 0.57 -7.71
CA ARG A 36 5.31 1.32 -7.98
C ARG A 36 6.45 0.92 -7.05
N MET A 37 6.17 0.69 -5.76
CA MET A 37 7.16 0.19 -4.80
C MET A 37 7.65 -1.21 -5.16
N ILE A 38 6.73 -2.13 -5.47
CA ILE A 38 7.06 -3.51 -5.88
C ILE A 38 7.88 -3.49 -7.18
N SER A 39 7.47 -2.71 -8.18
CA SER A 39 8.21 -2.59 -9.44
C SER A 39 9.60 -1.98 -9.25
N SER A 40 9.74 -1.01 -8.34
CA SER A 40 11.05 -0.46 -7.99
C SER A 40 11.94 -1.47 -7.29
N ALA A 41 11.38 -2.31 -6.42
CA ALA A 41 12.12 -3.36 -5.73
C ALA A 41 12.56 -4.47 -6.69
N SER A 42 11.70 -4.88 -7.64
CA SER A 42 12.03 -5.93 -8.60
C SER A 42 13.11 -5.52 -9.60
N LYS A 43 13.21 -4.22 -9.92
CA LYS A 43 14.24 -3.67 -10.82
C LYS A 43 15.55 -3.33 -10.11
N ARG A 44 15.64 -3.44 -8.77
CA ARG A 44 16.92 -3.22 -8.07
C ARG A 44 17.90 -4.32 -8.47
N LYS A 45 18.93 -3.94 -9.22
CA LYS A 45 20.11 -4.78 -9.37
C LYS A 45 20.85 -4.84 -8.03
N LEU A 46 21.30 -6.03 -7.66
CA LEU A 46 22.23 -6.19 -6.55
C LEU A 46 23.47 -5.33 -6.83
N PRO A 47 24.01 -4.63 -5.82
CA PRO A 47 25.23 -3.86 -6.00
C PRO A 47 26.36 -4.80 -6.45
N VAL A 48 26.91 -4.54 -7.63
CA VAL A 48 28.03 -5.31 -8.17
C VAL A 48 29.29 -4.85 -7.44
N THR A 49 29.79 -5.68 -6.53
CA THR A 49 31.06 -5.40 -5.85
C THR A 49 32.21 -5.59 -6.84
N LYS A 50 33.26 -4.75 -6.74
CA LYS A 50 34.46 -4.92 -7.57
C LYS A 50 35.08 -6.30 -7.29
N LYS A 51 35.45 -7.03 -8.34
CA LYS A 51 36.14 -8.33 -8.23
C LYS A 51 37.40 -8.17 -7.36
N GLY A 52 37.50 -8.95 -6.28
CA GLY A 52 38.58 -8.84 -5.28
C GLY A 52 38.31 -7.87 -4.12
N SER A 53 37.14 -7.22 -4.07
CA SER A 53 36.71 -6.44 -2.90
C SER A 53 36.47 -7.34 -1.69
N ILE A 54 36.76 -6.83 -0.48
CA ILE A 54 36.41 -7.45 0.81
C ILE A 54 34.91 -7.77 0.96
N PHE A 55 34.06 -7.14 0.14
CA PHE A 55 32.60 -7.33 0.13
C PHE A 55 32.13 -8.34 -0.92
N SER A 56 33.02 -8.97 -1.68
CA SER A 56 32.66 -10.03 -2.64
C SER A 56 32.90 -11.41 -2.00
N PRO A 57 32.03 -12.42 -2.25
CA PRO A 57 32.29 -13.79 -1.79
C PRO A 57 33.64 -14.26 -2.33
N ARG A 58 34.48 -14.87 -1.48
CA ARG A 58 35.81 -15.37 -1.88
C ARG A 58 35.73 -16.61 -2.78
N ASP A 59 34.60 -17.31 -2.78
CA ASP A 59 34.45 -18.66 -3.34
C ASP A 59 33.27 -18.76 -4.33
N ALA A 60 33.37 -18.10 -5.48
CA ALA A 60 32.51 -18.37 -6.63
C ALA A 60 33.35 -18.63 -7.89
#